data_AF-A0A8S9ZBF6-F1
#
_entry.id   AF-A0A8S9ZBF6-F1
#
_cell.length_a   1.000
_cell.length_b   1.000
_cell.length_c   1.000
_cell.angle_alpha   90.00
_cell.angle_beta   90.00
_cell.angle_gamma   90.00
#
_symmetry.space_group_name_H-M   'P 1'
#
loop_
_entity.id
_entity.type
_entity.pdbx_description
1 polymer ?
#
loop_
_entity_poly.entity_id
_entity_poly.type
_entity_poly.pdbx_seq_one_letter_code
_entity_poly.pdbx_strand_id
1 'polypeptide(L)'
;MGEFKVNCSDESITIQSAHYPQKRFYRQRAHSNPMSDHDLVYPISPDEMNWTDLFSSYTEHCLPQFADIGCGYGGLLVKLSTMFPDIMMVGMEIRVKVSDFVNDRIKALREQNPSKFGNICCIRSNAMKNISNFFYKGQLLKMFFLFPDPHFKKTKHKWRIISTNLVSEYAFVLRPGGRIYTVTDVEDLHKWMIDQIGRHPLFRHLEEEEKVKDVVVPILNDCTEEGQKVTSGDINFDYESLGHSYSVPVHMAAGALAGMAEHCVMFPLDSVKTRIQSLCPCPEWECPTPFHGVASIARREGFRRTLRGINAVAFGSIPAHAFYFTVYEKAKVFLTGNTYGHSNTFSYGLAGILATFVHDLIMNPAEVVKQRMQMHYSPYGGSLECVRCVYKSEGISAFYRSYSTQLLMNIPFQTVHFMSYEFWQQLINPGHRYDPKSHLISGGLSGGLAAALTTPLDCVKTVLNTQQSPQPLLDQRGSILYFRGTYRGIFDAIYSIYSNRGFIGFFSGIQARVLYQMPATALSWSVYELFKYLLGEQNADMFSQNALLSSNNC
;
A
#
# COMPACT_ATOMS: atom_id res chain seq x y z
N MET A 1 51.28 50.90 3.64
CA MET A 1 50.19 51.75 3.12
C MET A 1 49.43 50.95 2.08
N GLY A 2 48.30 50.39 2.51
CA GLY A 2 47.37 49.63 1.68
C GLY A 2 46.05 49.62 2.43
N GLU A 3 45.13 50.48 1.99
CA GLU A 3 43.82 50.71 2.59
C GLU A 3 42.96 49.44 2.53
N PHE A 4 42.49 48.95 3.68
CA PHE A 4 41.30 48.11 3.72
C PHE A 4 40.11 48.99 4.08
N LYS A 5 39.32 49.31 3.06
CA LYS A 5 38.03 49.99 3.19
C LYS A 5 37.04 49.10 3.94
N VAL A 6 36.43 49.66 4.98
CA VAL A 6 35.22 49.15 5.61
C VAL A 6 34.06 49.37 4.65
N ASN A 7 33.50 48.30 4.09
CA ASN A 7 32.20 48.35 3.45
C ASN A 7 31.16 47.87 4.47
N CYS A 8 30.40 48.85 4.98
CA CYS A 8 29.15 48.64 5.67
C CYS A 8 28.09 48.38 4.59
N SER A 9 27.56 47.16 4.51
CA SER A 9 26.37 46.85 3.70
C SER A 9 25.58 45.73 4.35
N ASP A 10 24.47 46.12 4.97
CA ASP A 10 23.24 45.36 5.17
C ASP A 10 23.37 43.87 5.53
N GLU A 11 23.63 43.58 6.82
CA GLU A 11 23.17 42.33 7.42
C GLU A 11 21.64 42.35 7.50
N SER A 12 21.00 42.00 6.39
CA SER A 12 19.66 41.45 6.41
C SER A 12 19.71 40.14 7.22
N ILE A 13 19.32 40.24 8.49
CA ILE A 13 19.04 39.08 9.35
C ILE A 13 18.01 38.25 8.59
N THR A 14 18.48 37.22 7.91
CA THR A 14 17.63 36.26 7.24
C THR A 14 16.97 35.48 8.36
N ILE A 15 15.70 35.77 8.64
CA ILE A 15 14.87 34.98 9.55
C ILE A 15 14.88 33.56 8.99
N GLN A 16 15.71 32.68 9.57
CA GLN A 16 15.63 31.26 9.28
C GLN A 16 14.22 30.82 9.66
N SER A 17 13.39 30.53 8.66
CA SER A 17 12.08 29.95 8.86
C SER A 17 12.24 28.67 9.68
N ALA A 18 11.62 28.62 10.86
CA ALA A 18 11.69 27.48 11.76
C ALA A 18 11.32 26.18 11.02
N HIS A 19 12.31 25.34 10.74
CA HIS A 19 12.10 24.10 10.02
C HIS A 19 11.41 23.08 10.96
N TYR A 20 10.36 22.41 10.49
CA TYR A 20 9.71 21.34 11.28
C TYR A 20 10.71 20.23 11.63
N PRO A 21 10.64 19.63 12.84
CA PRO A 21 11.49 18.51 13.19
C PRO A 21 11.18 17.31 12.28
N GLN A 22 12.23 16.60 11.85
CA GLN A 22 12.09 15.44 10.96
C GLN A 22 12.15 14.15 11.78
N LYS A 23 11.10 13.32 11.70
CA LYS A 23 10.95 12.09 12.52
C LYS A 23 12.13 11.13 12.44
N ARG A 24 12.82 11.05 11.30
CA ARG A 24 13.98 10.19 11.10
C ARG A 24 15.09 10.38 12.16
N PHE A 25 15.23 11.58 12.71
CA PHE A 25 16.24 11.90 13.72
C PHE A 25 15.78 11.56 15.16
N TYR A 26 14.48 11.32 15.37
CA TYR A 26 13.86 11.09 16.68
C TYR A 26 13.32 9.65 16.81
N ARG A 27 13.75 8.73 15.95
CA ARG A 27 13.31 7.32 16.01
C ARG A 27 13.84 6.64 17.28
N GLN A 28 12.93 5.99 17.99
CA GLN A 28 13.17 5.14 19.14
C GLN A 28 12.29 3.89 19.01
N ARG A 29 12.63 2.81 19.73
CA ARG A 29 11.79 1.61 19.81
C ARG A 29 10.38 2.00 20.27
N ALA A 30 9.36 1.48 19.57
CA ALA A 30 7.96 1.83 19.82
C ALA A 30 7.51 1.47 21.24
N HIS A 31 7.91 0.29 21.72
CA HIS A 31 7.57 -0.21 23.04
C HIS A 31 8.58 0.21 24.09
N SER A 32 8.09 0.80 25.18
CA SER A 32 8.83 1.05 26.41
C SER A 32 8.32 0.13 27.51
N ASN A 33 9.20 -0.27 28.43
CA ASN A 33 8.74 -0.95 29.64
C ASN A 33 8.24 0.11 30.63
N PRO A 34 6.93 0.24 30.89
CA PRO A 34 6.45 1.27 31.81
C PRO A 34 6.90 1.02 33.25
N MET A 35 7.35 -0.18 33.58
CA MET A 35 7.84 -0.50 34.92
C MET A 35 9.33 -0.20 35.11
N SER A 36 10.11 0.08 34.06
CA SER A 36 11.52 0.42 34.26
C SER A 36 11.67 1.73 35.03
N ASP A 37 12.74 1.79 35.81
CA ASP A 37 13.14 2.99 36.53
C ASP A 37 13.80 3.93 35.53
N HIS A 38 12.98 4.81 34.99
CA HIS A 38 13.44 5.94 34.21
C HIS A 38 13.72 7.10 35.15
N ASP A 39 14.79 7.83 34.90
CA ASP A 39 15.02 9.12 35.52
C ASP A 39 14.01 10.13 34.92
N LEU A 40 12.85 10.20 35.57
CA LEU A 40 11.72 11.05 35.22
C LEU A 40 11.54 12.05 36.37
N VAL A 41 11.50 13.33 36.01
CA VAL A 41 11.14 14.40 36.94
C VAL A 41 9.62 14.53 36.94
N TYR A 42 9.01 14.47 38.11
CA TYR A 42 7.58 14.65 38.32
C TYR A 42 7.35 15.39 39.64
N PRO A 43 6.27 16.18 39.75
CA PRO A 43 5.96 16.91 40.97
C PRO A 43 5.58 15.97 42.11
N ILE A 44 5.76 16.38 43.36
CA ILE A 44 5.34 15.57 44.52
C ILE A 44 3.80 15.56 44.60
N SER A 45 3.17 16.70 44.29
CA SER A 45 1.71 16.87 44.27
C SER A 45 1.28 17.83 43.15
N PRO A 46 -0.01 17.85 42.77
CA PRO A 46 -0.49 18.78 41.74
C PRO A 46 -0.20 20.26 42.02
N ASP A 47 -0.08 20.65 43.31
CA ASP A 47 0.26 22.02 43.74
C ASP A 47 1.67 22.44 43.34
N GLU A 48 2.59 21.48 43.17
CA GLU A 48 3.97 21.75 42.76
C GLU A 48 4.15 21.75 41.22
N MET A 49 3.09 21.45 40.46
CA MET A 49 3.15 21.41 39.00
C MET A 49 2.95 22.80 38.39
N ASN A 50 4.02 23.40 37.87
CA ASN A 50 3.92 24.66 37.14
C ASN A 50 3.57 24.44 35.66
N TRP A 51 2.28 24.59 35.33
CA TRP A 51 1.79 24.51 33.96
C TRP A 51 2.08 25.77 33.11
N THR A 52 2.27 26.92 33.76
CA THR A 52 2.42 28.23 33.10
C THR A 52 3.67 28.29 32.22
N ASP A 53 4.74 27.58 32.59
CA ASP A 53 5.98 27.57 31.82
C ASP A 53 5.87 26.75 30.52
N LEU A 54 4.87 25.87 30.43
CA LEU A 54 4.70 24.93 29.31
C LEU A 54 3.69 25.45 28.26
N PHE A 55 2.70 26.22 28.69
CA PHE A 55 1.73 26.88 27.82
C PHE A 55 2.20 28.29 27.45
N SER A 56 1.97 28.70 26.20
CA SER A 56 2.27 30.08 25.78
C SER A 56 1.04 31.00 25.82
N SER A 57 -0.12 30.48 26.27
CA SER A 57 -1.37 31.23 26.38
C SER A 57 -1.43 31.98 27.71
N TYR A 58 -1.70 33.30 27.67
CA TYR A 58 -1.78 34.21 28.81
C TYR A 58 -3.15 34.16 29.51
N THR A 59 -3.62 32.99 29.91
CA THR A 59 -4.83 32.88 30.74
C THR A 59 -4.44 32.74 32.20
N GLU A 60 -5.06 33.50 33.11
CA GLU A 60 -4.75 33.49 34.56
C GLU A 60 -4.92 32.11 35.23
N HIS A 61 -5.54 31.15 34.54
CA HIS A 61 -5.64 29.74 34.94
C HIS A 61 -5.29 28.78 33.78
N CYS A 62 -4.02 28.37 33.70
CA CYS A 62 -3.48 27.47 32.66
C CYS A 62 -3.56 25.97 33.03
N LEU A 63 -4.64 25.52 33.68
CA LEU A 63 -4.76 24.10 34.03
C LEU A 63 -5.19 23.26 32.82
N PRO A 64 -4.46 22.20 32.46
CA PRO A 64 -4.86 21.29 31.38
C PRO A 64 -6.18 20.62 31.73
N GLN A 65 -7.10 20.62 30.75
CA GLN A 65 -8.40 19.96 30.84
C GLN A 65 -8.46 18.70 29.97
N PHE A 66 -7.65 18.61 28.92
CA PHE A 66 -7.52 17.42 28.09
C PHE A 66 -6.14 16.77 28.31
N ALA A 67 -6.11 15.44 28.39
CA ALA A 67 -4.87 14.68 28.48
C ALA A 67 -4.78 13.62 27.38
N ASP A 68 -3.74 13.68 26.56
CA ASP A 68 -3.40 12.68 25.55
C ASP A 68 -2.32 11.75 26.12
N ILE A 69 -2.73 10.57 26.57
CA ILE A 69 -1.87 9.61 27.28
C ILE A 69 -1.20 8.69 26.27
N GLY A 70 0.14 8.79 26.18
CA GLY A 70 0.90 8.13 25.13
C GLY A 70 0.74 8.86 23.79
N CYS A 71 0.87 10.19 23.79
CA CYS A 71 0.54 11.06 22.64
C CYS A 71 1.36 10.80 21.35
N GLY A 72 2.39 9.94 21.41
CA GLY A 72 3.22 9.60 20.28
C GLY A 72 3.86 10.85 19.67
N TYR A 73 3.80 10.98 18.34
CA TYR A 73 4.34 12.16 17.64
C TYR A 73 3.40 13.39 17.65
N GLY A 74 2.41 13.44 18.55
CA GLY A 74 1.58 14.61 18.85
C GLY A 74 0.54 14.97 17.79
N GLY A 75 0.16 14.03 16.92
CA GLY A 75 -0.82 14.28 15.84
C GLY A 75 -2.19 14.71 16.35
N LEU A 76 -2.71 14.01 17.36
CA LEU A 76 -3.99 14.33 17.99
C LEU A 76 -3.96 15.71 18.68
N LEU A 77 -2.94 15.98 19.50
CA LEU A 77 -2.79 17.26 20.20
C LEU A 77 -2.85 18.46 19.26
N VAL A 78 -2.13 18.40 18.13
CA VAL A 78 -2.11 19.49 17.15
C VAL A 78 -3.49 19.71 16.53
N LYS A 79 -4.23 18.63 16.22
CA LYS A 79 -5.57 18.75 15.64
C LYS A 79 -6.60 19.24 16.66
N LEU A 80 -6.57 18.71 17.89
CA LEU A 80 -7.43 19.17 18.98
C LEU A 80 -7.17 20.64 19.34
N SER A 81 -5.90 21.10 19.33
CA SER A 81 -5.54 22.50 19.55
C SER A 81 -6.31 23.45 18.64
N THR A 82 -6.43 23.09 17.36
CA THR A 82 -7.15 23.92 16.38
C THR A 82 -8.66 23.90 16.55
N MET A 83 -9.22 22.82 17.10
CA MET A 83 -10.66 22.68 17.33
C MET A 83 -11.11 23.33 18.64
N PHE A 84 -10.27 23.33 19.66
CA PHE A 84 -10.57 23.88 20.98
C PHE A 84 -9.45 24.84 21.42
N PRO A 85 -9.33 26.02 20.80
CA PRO A 85 -8.24 26.96 21.06
C PRO A 85 -8.19 27.44 22.52
N ASP A 86 -9.34 27.48 23.20
CA ASP A 86 -9.46 27.96 24.59
C ASP A 86 -9.23 26.87 25.64
N ILE A 87 -9.05 25.61 25.22
CA ILE A 87 -8.87 24.47 26.12
C ILE A 87 -7.41 24.09 26.19
N MET A 88 -6.84 24.12 27.39
CA MET A 88 -5.47 23.67 27.66
C MET A 88 -5.37 22.15 27.59
N MET A 89 -4.36 21.63 26.90
CA MET A 89 -4.18 20.19 26.67
C MET A 89 -2.73 19.77 26.85
N VAL A 90 -2.53 18.61 27.47
CA VAL A 90 -1.20 18.04 27.71
C VAL A 90 -1.05 16.69 27.02
N GLY A 91 0.03 16.52 26.28
CA GLY A 91 0.55 15.22 25.87
C GLY A 91 1.46 14.63 26.94
N MET A 92 1.24 13.38 27.32
CA MET A 92 2.13 12.66 28.23
C MET A 92 2.78 11.50 27.47
N GLU A 93 4.10 11.52 27.30
CA GLU A 93 4.84 10.48 26.58
C GLU A 93 6.02 9.98 27.41
N ILE A 94 6.26 8.67 27.43
CA ILE A 94 7.32 8.05 28.23
C ILE A 94 8.67 8.04 27.50
N ARG A 95 8.65 8.00 26.16
CA ARG A 95 9.83 7.91 25.30
C ARG A 95 10.48 9.28 25.08
N VAL A 96 11.73 9.41 25.53
CA VAL A 96 12.55 10.64 25.43
C VAL A 96 12.52 11.25 24.04
N LYS A 97 12.94 10.51 23.00
CA LYS A 97 13.05 11.08 21.66
C LYS A 97 11.70 11.48 21.07
N VAL A 98 10.64 10.80 21.49
CA VAL A 98 9.28 11.08 21.00
C VAL A 98 8.74 12.33 21.68
N SER A 99 8.90 12.46 23.01
CA SER A 99 8.54 13.69 23.72
C SER A 99 9.32 14.91 23.22
N ASP A 100 10.62 14.76 22.95
CA ASP A 100 11.47 15.82 22.42
C ASP A 100 10.98 16.28 21.05
N PHE A 101 10.63 15.33 20.17
CA PHE A 101 10.05 15.65 18.87
C PHE A 101 8.75 16.46 18.99
N VAL A 102 7.85 16.08 19.91
CA VAL A 102 6.58 16.79 20.07
C VAL A 102 6.82 18.20 20.59
N ASN A 103 7.75 18.39 21.52
CA ASN A 103 8.13 19.71 22.01
C ASN A 103 8.72 20.59 20.91
N ASP A 104 9.67 20.08 20.12
CA ASP A 104 10.24 20.78 18.97
C ASP A 104 9.17 21.12 17.92
N ARG A 105 8.21 20.21 17.72
CA ARG A 105 7.10 20.40 16.79
C ARG A 105 6.15 21.50 17.27
N ILE A 106 5.78 21.51 18.55
CA ILE A 106 4.93 22.54 19.16
C ILE A 106 5.62 23.90 19.07
N LYS A 107 6.93 23.96 19.37
CA LYS A 107 7.72 25.19 19.26
C LYS A 107 7.72 25.74 17.83
N ALA A 108 8.03 24.91 16.84
CA ALA A 108 7.99 25.31 15.43
C ALA A 108 6.58 25.75 14.98
N LEU A 109 5.53 25.07 15.46
CA LEU A 109 4.14 25.44 15.16
C LEU A 109 3.76 26.82 15.72
N ARG A 110 4.16 27.13 16.95
CA ARG A 110 3.94 28.43 17.60
C ARG A 110 4.73 29.55 16.91
N GLU A 111 5.98 29.29 16.52
CA GLU A 111 6.81 30.26 15.79
C GLU A 111 6.23 30.59 14.40
N GLN A 112 5.70 29.58 13.70
CA GLN A 112 5.04 29.78 12.41
C GLN A 112 3.63 30.36 12.52
N ASN A 113 2.96 30.17 13.65
CA ASN A 113 1.58 30.63 13.90
C ASN A 113 1.50 31.31 15.28
N PRO A 114 1.93 32.57 15.43
CA PRO A 114 2.06 33.22 16.74
C PRO A 114 0.79 33.29 17.59
N SER A 115 -0.40 33.18 16.98
CA SER A 115 -1.70 33.19 17.65
C SER A 115 -2.34 31.81 17.83
N LYS A 116 -1.65 30.72 17.49
CA LYS A 116 -2.17 29.34 17.55
C LYS A 116 -1.24 28.44 18.37
N PHE A 117 -1.77 27.30 18.82
CA PHE A 117 -1.03 26.25 19.54
C PHE A 117 -0.44 26.66 20.89
N GLY A 118 -0.85 27.80 21.45
CA GLY A 118 -0.46 28.20 22.80
C GLY A 118 -1.13 27.39 23.91
N ASN A 119 -2.19 26.65 23.56
CA ASN A 119 -2.99 25.82 24.44
C ASN A 119 -2.56 24.36 24.53
N ILE A 120 -1.47 23.96 23.87
CA ILE A 120 -0.97 22.57 23.91
C ILE A 120 0.46 22.50 24.41
N CYS A 121 0.79 21.48 25.20
CA CYS A 121 2.16 21.19 25.62
C CYS A 121 2.41 19.67 25.65
N CYS A 122 3.67 19.26 25.78
CA CYS A 122 4.05 17.86 25.93
C CYS A 122 5.04 17.70 27.09
N ILE A 123 4.80 16.71 27.95
CA ILE A 123 5.68 16.36 29.06
C ILE A 123 6.18 14.93 28.93
N ARG A 124 7.44 14.72 29.32
CA ARG A 124 8.00 13.37 29.43
C ARG A 124 7.61 12.80 30.80
N SER A 125 6.69 11.85 30.82
CA SER A 125 6.16 11.31 32.07
C SER A 125 5.63 9.88 31.92
N ASN A 126 5.49 9.19 33.05
CA ASN A 126 4.86 7.89 33.12
C ASN A 126 3.48 8.00 33.78
N ALA A 127 2.44 8.08 32.94
CA ALA A 127 1.06 8.18 33.39
C ALA A 127 0.59 6.95 34.19
N MET A 128 1.26 5.80 34.10
CA MET A 128 0.91 4.63 34.93
C MET A 128 1.36 4.78 36.39
N LYS A 129 2.39 5.58 36.64
CA LYS A 129 2.96 5.75 37.98
C LYS A 129 2.54 7.08 38.62
N ASN A 130 2.48 8.15 37.81
CA ASN A 130 2.55 9.51 38.36
C ASN A 130 1.34 10.38 37.98
N ILE A 131 0.26 9.84 37.41
CA ILE A 131 -0.84 10.68 36.87
C ILE A 131 -1.49 11.56 37.95
N SER A 132 -1.69 11.02 39.16
CA SER A 132 -2.27 11.74 40.29
C SER A 132 -1.36 12.81 40.87
N ASN A 133 -0.05 12.79 40.54
CA ASN A 133 0.86 13.88 40.89
C ASN A 133 0.67 15.11 39.99
N PHE A 134 0.15 14.95 38.77
CA PHE A 134 0.02 16.06 37.81
C PHE A 134 -1.34 16.75 37.86
N PHE A 135 -2.40 16.05 38.27
CA PHE A 135 -3.78 16.54 38.16
C PHE A 135 -4.54 16.50 39.48
N TYR A 136 -5.32 17.54 39.75
CA TYR A 136 -6.29 17.53 40.85
C TYR A 136 -7.46 16.58 40.57
N LYS A 137 -8.17 16.23 41.64
CA LYS A 137 -9.44 15.50 41.54
C LYS A 137 -10.42 16.25 40.64
N GLY A 138 -10.95 15.58 39.63
CA GLY A 138 -11.94 16.17 38.72
C GLY A 138 -11.41 17.31 37.83
N GLN A 139 -10.10 17.39 37.61
CA GLN A 139 -9.53 18.43 36.74
C GLN A 139 -9.89 18.19 35.27
N LEU A 140 -9.77 16.94 34.79
CA LEU A 140 -9.84 16.60 33.37
C LEU A 140 -11.28 16.43 32.86
N LEU A 141 -11.53 16.94 31.65
CA LEU A 141 -12.75 16.75 30.86
C LEU A 141 -12.63 15.54 29.93
N LYS A 142 -11.47 15.36 29.30
CA LYS A 142 -11.26 14.31 28.29
C LYS A 142 -9.88 13.67 28.46
N MET A 143 -9.85 12.34 28.38
CA MET A 143 -8.63 11.55 28.36
C MET A 143 -8.60 10.67 27.11
N PHE A 144 -7.46 10.66 26.41
CA PHE A 144 -7.28 9.92 25.18
C PHE A 144 -6.24 8.81 25.37
N PHE A 145 -6.60 7.59 24.94
CA PHE A 145 -5.72 6.42 24.91
C PHE A 145 -5.81 5.82 23.50
N LEU A 146 -4.96 6.32 22.60
CA LEU A 146 -4.99 5.93 21.18
C LEU A 146 -3.82 4.98 20.88
N PHE A 147 -4.14 3.81 20.36
CA PHE A 147 -3.19 2.75 19.99
C PHE A 147 -2.20 2.37 21.11
N PRO A 148 -2.68 2.09 22.34
CA PRO A 148 -1.79 1.70 23.44
C PRO A 148 -1.18 0.30 23.22
N ASP A 149 -0.03 0.05 23.84
CA ASP A 149 0.68 -1.21 23.70
C ASP A 149 -0.16 -2.41 24.20
N PRO A 150 -0.42 -3.44 23.36
CA PRO A 150 -1.33 -4.54 23.69
C PRO A 150 -0.76 -5.55 24.69
N HIS A 151 0.58 -5.63 24.81
CA HIS A 151 1.28 -6.59 25.68
C HIS A 151 0.67 -8.02 25.67
N PHE A 152 0.70 -8.70 24.53
CA PHE A 152 -0.01 -9.98 24.29
C PHE A 152 0.25 -11.13 25.28
N LYS A 153 1.40 -11.15 25.96
CA LYS A 153 1.71 -12.21 26.93
C LYS A 153 0.94 -11.96 28.23
N LYS A 154 0.19 -12.94 28.73
CA LYS A 154 -0.56 -12.83 30.01
C LYS A 154 0.28 -12.26 31.16
N THR A 155 1.54 -12.69 31.28
CA THR A 155 2.49 -12.20 32.31
C THR A 155 2.82 -10.71 32.22
N LYS A 156 2.57 -10.09 31.06
CA LYS A 156 2.78 -8.67 30.76
C LYS A 156 1.49 -7.84 30.72
N HIS A 157 0.31 -8.42 30.98
CA HIS A 157 -0.95 -7.64 31.01
C HIS A 157 -0.93 -6.54 32.08
N LYS A 158 -0.16 -6.72 33.15
CA LYS A 158 0.11 -5.69 34.17
C LYS A 158 0.79 -4.43 33.65
N TRP A 159 1.27 -4.43 32.41
CA TRP A 159 1.88 -3.28 31.74
C TRP A 159 0.90 -2.54 30.82
N ARG A 160 -0.34 -3.01 30.67
CA ARG A 160 -1.36 -2.31 29.88
C ARG A 160 -1.78 -1.03 30.61
N ILE A 161 -1.86 0.06 29.85
CA ILE A 161 -2.28 1.38 30.36
C ILE A 161 -3.72 1.35 30.88
N ILE A 162 -4.60 0.53 30.28
CA ILE A 162 -5.95 0.28 30.80
C ILE A 162 -5.92 -0.98 31.67
N SER A 163 -6.04 -0.80 32.98
CA SER A 163 -6.14 -1.87 33.98
C SER A 163 -7.04 -1.44 35.14
N THR A 164 -7.58 -2.40 35.90
CA THR A 164 -8.53 -2.13 36.99
C THR A 164 -8.05 -1.03 37.95
N ASN A 165 -6.79 -1.06 38.37
CA ASN A 165 -6.24 -0.09 39.31
C ASN A 165 -6.09 1.31 38.69
N LEU A 166 -5.62 1.37 37.43
CA LEU A 166 -5.41 2.64 36.74
C LEU A 166 -6.74 3.32 36.38
N VAL A 167 -7.79 2.54 36.09
CA VAL A 167 -9.13 3.09 35.85
C VAL A 167 -9.65 3.87 37.08
N SER A 168 -9.31 3.45 38.30
CA SER A 168 -9.64 4.20 39.51
C SER A 168 -8.91 5.55 39.59
N GLU A 169 -7.63 5.60 39.21
CA GLU A 169 -6.86 6.85 39.10
C GLU A 169 -7.46 7.76 38.02
N TYR A 170 -7.88 7.19 36.88
CA TYR A 170 -8.54 7.94 35.80
C TYR A 170 -9.88 8.52 36.27
N ALA A 171 -10.66 7.76 37.04
CA ALA A 171 -11.90 8.23 37.64
C ALA A 171 -11.66 9.36 38.67
N PHE A 172 -10.52 9.33 39.37
CA PHE A 172 -10.16 10.38 40.32
C PHE A 172 -9.85 11.71 39.62
N VAL A 173 -9.04 11.68 38.55
CA VAL A 173 -8.64 12.90 37.82
C VAL A 173 -9.71 13.43 36.86
N LEU A 174 -10.64 12.59 36.40
CA LEU A 174 -11.78 12.99 35.55
C LEU A 174 -12.91 13.60 36.37
N ARG A 175 -13.53 14.66 35.85
CA ARG A 175 -14.74 15.23 36.44
C ARG A 175 -15.99 14.40 36.12
N PRO A 176 -17.07 14.51 36.92
CA PRO A 176 -18.37 13.99 36.52
C PRO A 176 -18.78 14.49 35.13
N GLY A 177 -19.17 13.57 34.25
CA GLY A 177 -19.47 13.85 32.84
C GLY A 177 -18.26 13.92 31.91
N GLY A 178 -17.04 13.77 32.43
CA GLY A 178 -15.83 13.61 31.63
C GLY A 178 -15.82 12.30 30.84
N ARG A 179 -14.99 12.24 29.79
CA ARG A 179 -14.97 11.12 28.82
C ARG A 179 -13.58 10.52 28.66
N ILE A 180 -13.55 9.19 28.52
CA ILE A 180 -12.38 8.41 28.11
C ILE A 180 -12.59 7.97 26.67
N TYR A 181 -11.61 8.24 25.82
CA TYR A 181 -11.59 7.80 24.43
C TYR A 181 -10.52 6.70 24.28
N THR A 182 -10.94 5.52 23.84
CA THR A 182 -10.04 4.40 23.55
C THR A 182 -10.12 4.02 22.09
N VAL A 183 -8.97 3.89 21.43
CA VAL A 183 -8.87 3.40 20.05
C VAL A 183 -7.72 2.40 19.98
N THR A 184 -7.92 1.29 19.29
CA THR A 184 -6.89 0.28 19.04
C THR A 184 -7.23 -0.52 17.79
N ASP A 185 -6.18 -0.99 17.13
CA ASP A 185 -6.19 -1.94 16.02
C ASP A 185 -6.21 -3.42 16.48
N VAL A 186 -6.16 -3.68 17.80
CA VAL A 186 -6.14 -5.04 18.37
C VAL A 186 -7.47 -5.36 19.06
N GLU A 187 -8.25 -6.26 18.48
CA GLU A 187 -9.59 -6.64 19.00
C GLU A 187 -9.54 -7.16 20.45
N ASP A 188 -8.55 -7.98 20.79
CA ASP A 188 -8.38 -8.50 22.16
C ASP A 188 -8.08 -7.37 23.17
N LEU A 189 -7.36 -6.34 22.75
CA LEU A 189 -7.10 -5.17 23.59
C LEU A 189 -8.35 -4.31 23.70
N HIS A 190 -9.12 -4.16 22.62
CA HIS A 190 -10.41 -3.46 22.63
C HIS A 190 -11.38 -4.08 23.63
N LYS A 191 -11.60 -5.40 23.56
CA LYS A 191 -12.43 -6.16 24.50
C LYS A 191 -11.93 -6.00 25.94
N TRP A 192 -10.62 -6.05 26.14
CA TRP A 192 -10.01 -5.81 27.45
C TRP A 192 -10.31 -4.40 27.97
N MET A 193 -10.15 -3.36 27.16
CA MET A 193 -10.39 -1.98 27.58
C MET A 193 -11.85 -1.76 27.97
N ILE A 194 -12.80 -2.27 27.17
CA ILE A 194 -14.23 -2.22 27.48
C ILE A 194 -14.52 -2.92 28.81
N ASP A 195 -13.99 -4.12 29.01
CA ASP A 195 -14.20 -4.90 30.22
C ASP A 195 -13.64 -4.20 31.47
N GLN A 196 -12.42 -3.68 31.41
CA GLN A 196 -11.78 -3.02 32.54
C GLN A 196 -12.47 -1.70 32.93
N ILE A 197 -12.87 -0.89 31.94
CA ILE A 197 -13.56 0.38 32.18
C ILE A 197 -15.00 0.10 32.63
N GLY A 198 -15.70 -0.82 31.98
CA GLY A 198 -17.11 -1.14 32.24
C GLY A 198 -17.37 -1.79 33.61
N ARG A 199 -16.36 -2.44 34.22
CA ARG A 199 -16.45 -2.96 35.59
C ARG A 199 -16.39 -1.88 36.66
N HIS A 200 -15.86 -0.70 36.34
CA HIS A 200 -15.66 0.34 37.33
C HIS A 200 -16.95 1.16 37.53
N PRO A 201 -17.46 1.31 38.77
CA PRO A 201 -18.81 1.83 39.03
C PRO A 201 -19.02 3.30 38.63
N LEU A 202 -17.94 4.06 38.45
CA LEU A 202 -17.99 5.47 38.03
C LEU A 202 -18.02 5.67 36.51
N PHE A 203 -17.95 4.58 35.72
CA PHE A 203 -18.00 4.66 34.27
C PHE A 203 -19.19 3.90 33.72
N ARG A 204 -19.74 4.42 32.62
CA ARG A 204 -20.70 3.72 31.77
C ARG A 204 -20.23 3.81 30.33
N HIS A 205 -20.65 2.86 29.51
CA HIS A 205 -20.47 2.96 28.07
C HIS A 205 -21.41 4.04 27.50
N LEU A 206 -20.96 4.73 26.46
CA LEU A 206 -21.78 5.70 25.71
C LEU A 206 -22.49 4.98 24.57
N GLU A 207 -23.78 5.27 24.38
CA GLU A 207 -24.55 4.71 23.27
C GLU A 207 -24.11 5.34 21.93
N GLU A 208 -24.39 4.65 20.81
CA GLU A 208 -23.94 5.11 19.48
C GLU A 208 -24.50 6.49 19.11
N GLU A 209 -25.74 6.82 19.51
CA GLU A 209 -26.33 8.14 19.27
C GLU A 209 -25.61 9.25 20.06
N GLU A 210 -25.06 8.93 21.24
CA GLU A 210 -24.25 9.87 22.02
C GLU A 210 -22.85 10.04 21.41
N LYS A 211 -22.28 8.98 20.83
CA LYS A 211 -20.98 9.02 20.15
C LYS A 211 -21.02 9.87 18.89
N VAL A 212 -22.05 9.74 18.07
CA VAL A 212 -22.20 10.50 16.81
C VAL A 212 -22.27 12.02 17.07
N LYS A 213 -22.80 12.43 18.23
CA LYS A 213 -22.86 13.84 18.63
C LYS A 213 -21.52 14.41 19.10
N ASP A 214 -20.53 13.57 19.38
CA ASP A 214 -19.22 14.04 19.86
C ASP A 214 -18.31 14.41 18.68
N VAL A 215 -18.03 15.71 18.54
CA VAL A 215 -17.19 16.27 17.48
C VAL A 215 -15.77 15.71 17.44
N VAL A 216 -15.30 15.06 18.52
CA VAL A 216 -13.97 14.44 18.55
C VAL A 216 -13.98 13.05 17.91
N VAL A 217 -15.09 12.30 17.95
CA VAL A 217 -15.13 10.92 17.46
C VAL A 217 -14.72 10.78 15.98
N PRO A 218 -15.21 11.62 15.04
CA PRO A 218 -14.84 11.51 13.62
C PRO A 218 -13.35 11.70 13.36
N ILE A 219 -12.65 12.46 14.21
CA ILE A 219 -11.24 12.77 13.98
C ILE A 219 -10.29 11.69 14.51
N LEU A 220 -10.72 10.84 15.47
CA LEU A 220 -9.82 9.92 16.17
C LEU A 220 -9.11 8.92 15.23
N ASN A 221 -9.77 8.51 14.13
CA ASN A 221 -9.20 7.57 13.16
C ASN A 221 -8.17 8.22 12.21
N ASP A 222 -8.22 9.54 12.02
CA ASP A 222 -7.38 10.24 11.02
C ASP A 222 -6.27 11.09 11.65
N CYS A 223 -6.26 11.23 12.98
CA CYS A 223 -5.39 12.18 13.68
C CYS A 223 -4.02 11.64 14.08
N THR A 224 -3.91 10.33 14.33
CA THR A 224 -2.65 9.70 14.70
C THR A 224 -2.01 9.08 13.48
N GLU A 225 -0.67 8.95 13.44
CA GLU A 225 -0.03 8.21 12.35
C GLU A 225 -0.47 6.76 12.36
N GLU A 226 -0.69 6.15 13.51
CA GLU A 226 -1.22 4.80 13.62
C GLU A 226 -2.65 4.72 13.09
N GLY A 227 -3.48 5.73 13.37
CA GLY A 227 -4.80 5.89 12.76
C GLY A 227 -4.70 6.09 11.25
N GLN A 228 -3.79 6.94 10.76
CA GLN A 228 -3.49 7.09 9.34
C GLN A 228 -2.79 5.86 8.75
N LYS A 229 -2.12 4.99 9.49
CA LYS A 229 -1.60 3.71 8.97
C LYS A 229 -2.72 2.68 8.88
N VAL A 230 -3.71 2.75 9.77
CA VAL A 230 -4.91 1.91 9.72
C VAL A 230 -5.88 2.40 8.63
N THR A 231 -6.04 3.72 8.50
CA THR A 231 -6.94 4.39 7.54
C THR A 231 -6.28 4.59 6.17
N SER A 232 -5.00 4.95 6.11
CA SER A 232 -4.21 5.12 4.88
C SER A 232 -3.33 3.93 4.51
N GLY A 233 -3.20 2.88 5.35
CA GLY A 233 -2.51 1.64 4.95
C GLY A 233 -1.00 1.75 4.70
N ASP A 234 -0.29 2.77 5.20
CA ASP A 234 1.12 2.96 4.85
C ASP A 234 2.06 2.08 5.70
N ILE A 235 2.43 0.91 5.17
CA ILE A 235 3.71 0.65 4.45
C ILE A 235 3.61 -0.80 3.94
N ASN A 236 2.94 -0.91 2.81
CA ASN A 236 3.06 -1.89 1.74
C ASN A 236 1.80 -1.59 0.94
N PHE A 237 1.94 -0.73 -0.07
CA PHE A 237 0.87 -0.47 -1.02
C PHE A 237 0.57 -1.83 -1.67
N ASP A 238 -0.34 -2.60 -1.06
CA ASP A 238 -0.86 -3.85 -1.56
C ASP A 238 -1.70 -3.48 -2.78
N TYR A 239 -1.01 -3.24 -3.90
CA TYR A 239 -1.52 -2.97 -5.27
C TYR A 239 -2.58 -3.98 -5.72
N GLU A 240 -2.71 -5.05 -4.96
CA GLU A 240 -3.45 -6.24 -5.22
C GLU A 240 -4.66 -6.43 -4.27
N SER A 241 -4.76 -5.73 -3.14
CA SER A 241 -5.89 -5.94 -2.23
C SER A 241 -6.81 -4.71 -2.15
N LEU A 242 -8.12 -4.91 -2.25
CA LEU A 242 -9.09 -3.96 -1.68
C LEU A 242 -8.81 -3.79 -0.17
N GLY A 243 -9.23 -2.70 0.45
CA GLY A 243 -8.98 -2.49 1.88
C GLY A 243 -9.47 -3.68 2.73
N HIS A 244 -8.86 -3.91 3.89
CA HIS A 244 -9.16 -5.04 4.79
C HIS A 244 -10.63 -5.16 5.25
N SER A 245 -11.46 -4.17 4.95
CA SER A 245 -12.90 -4.13 5.28
C SER A 245 -13.79 -4.95 4.32
N TYR A 246 -13.28 -5.40 3.17
CA TYR A 246 -14.08 -6.10 2.16
C TYR A 246 -13.94 -7.62 2.23
N SER A 247 -15.02 -8.33 1.87
CA SER A 247 -15.04 -9.80 1.90
C SER A 247 -14.22 -10.41 0.75
N VAL A 248 -13.57 -11.56 0.98
CA VAL A 248 -12.73 -12.27 -0.01
C VAL A 248 -13.38 -12.40 -1.42
N PRO A 249 -14.68 -12.70 -1.57
CA PRO A 249 -15.32 -12.75 -2.89
C PRO A 249 -15.28 -11.44 -3.67
N VAL A 250 -15.35 -10.30 -2.99
CA VAL A 250 -15.27 -8.97 -3.61
C VAL A 250 -13.88 -8.71 -4.16
N HIS A 251 -12.84 -9.08 -3.40
CA HIS A 251 -11.46 -9.01 -3.87
C HIS A 251 -11.23 -9.89 -5.09
N MET A 252 -11.76 -11.12 -5.08
CA MET A 252 -11.67 -12.04 -6.21
C MET A 252 -12.34 -11.49 -7.47
N ALA A 253 -13.54 -10.91 -7.33
CA ALA A 253 -14.30 -10.38 -8.46
C ALA A 253 -13.65 -9.13 -9.08
N ALA A 254 -13.27 -8.16 -8.24
CA ALA A 254 -12.60 -6.94 -8.69
C ALA A 254 -11.26 -7.26 -9.36
N GLY A 255 -10.49 -8.16 -8.74
CA GLY A 255 -9.23 -8.65 -9.26
C GLY A 255 -9.33 -9.35 -10.62
N ALA A 256 -10.31 -10.24 -10.77
CA ALA A 256 -10.57 -10.93 -12.03
C ALA A 256 -10.97 -9.97 -13.17
N LEU A 257 -11.80 -8.96 -12.87
CA LEU A 257 -12.26 -7.98 -13.86
C LEU A 257 -11.15 -6.99 -14.24
N ALA A 258 -10.32 -6.57 -13.28
CA ALA A 258 -9.14 -5.75 -13.54
C ALA A 258 -8.14 -6.48 -14.44
N GLY A 259 -7.78 -7.73 -14.11
CA GLY A 259 -6.86 -8.54 -14.92
C GLY A 259 -7.39 -8.84 -16.32
N MET A 260 -8.71 -9.06 -16.46
CA MET A 260 -9.34 -9.22 -17.78
C MET A 260 -9.26 -7.94 -18.61
N ALA A 261 -9.59 -6.78 -18.02
CA ALA A 261 -9.55 -5.49 -18.72
C ALA A 261 -8.13 -5.15 -19.19
N GLU A 262 -7.12 -5.34 -18.32
CA GLU A 262 -5.71 -5.11 -18.63
C GLU A 262 -5.28 -5.87 -19.89
N HIS A 263 -5.48 -7.18 -19.89
CA HIS A 263 -5.03 -8.03 -20.99
C HIS A 263 -5.83 -7.85 -22.28
N CYS A 264 -7.11 -7.50 -22.20
CA CYS A 264 -7.99 -7.39 -23.37
C CYS A 264 -7.79 -6.07 -24.12
N VAL A 265 -7.66 -4.94 -23.40
CA VAL A 265 -7.54 -3.61 -24.05
C VAL A 265 -6.23 -3.48 -24.80
N MET A 266 -5.13 -3.99 -24.22
CA MET A 266 -3.79 -3.88 -24.79
C MET A 266 -3.41 -5.04 -25.72
N PHE A 267 -4.35 -5.95 -25.99
CA PHE A 267 -4.14 -7.16 -26.77
C PHE A 267 -3.59 -6.93 -28.20
N PRO A 268 -3.98 -5.87 -28.96
CA PRO A 268 -3.42 -5.61 -30.27
C PRO A 268 -1.91 -5.29 -30.24
N LEU A 269 -1.45 -4.54 -29.23
CA LEU A 269 -0.02 -4.22 -29.06
C LEU A 269 0.78 -5.44 -28.62
N ASP A 270 0.18 -6.29 -27.77
CA ASP A 270 0.77 -7.57 -27.38
C ASP A 270 0.97 -8.51 -28.58
N SER A 271 0.06 -8.49 -29.57
CA SER A 271 0.22 -9.28 -30.81
C SER A 271 1.44 -8.85 -31.63
N VAL A 272 1.70 -7.54 -31.73
CA VAL A 272 2.90 -7.01 -32.40
C VAL A 272 4.15 -7.40 -31.63
N LYS A 273 4.13 -7.26 -30.29
CA LYS A 273 5.22 -7.68 -29.40
C LYS A 273 5.59 -9.15 -29.62
N THR A 274 4.61 -10.05 -29.54
CA THR A 274 4.81 -11.50 -29.70
C THR A 274 5.43 -11.84 -31.05
N ARG A 275 4.98 -11.22 -32.14
CA ARG A 275 5.55 -11.46 -33.48
C ARG A 275 7.02 -11.01 -33.56
N ILE A 276 7.32 -9.81 -33.09
CA ILE A 276 8.68 -9.26 -33.11
C ILE A 276 9.63 -10.07 -32.23
N GLN A 277 9.17 -10.52 -31.07
CA GLN A 277 9.95 -11.34 -30.12
C GLN A 277 10.11 -12.79 -30.55
N SER A 278 9.22 -13.31 -31.41
CA SER A 278 9.41 -14.62 -32.02
C SER A 278 10.65 -14.63 -32.91
N LEU A 279 11.28 -15.80 -33.08
CA LEU A 279 12.43 -15.94 -33.98
C LEU A 279 12.03 -15.93 -35.47
N CYS A 280 10.74 -16.01 -35.80
CA CYS A 280 10.29 -15.99 -37.17
C CYS A 280 10.41 -14.60 -37.81
N PRO A 281 10.86 -14.51 -39.08
CA PRO A 281 10.80 -13.28 -39.84
C PRO A 281 9.35 -12.82 -39.94
N CYS A 282 9.10 -11.58 -39.54
CA CYS A 282 7.79 -10.97 -39.63
C CYS A 282 7.95 -9.53 -40.14
N PRO A 283 7.01 -9.02 -40.96
CA PRO A 283 7.19 -7.69 -41.54
C PRO A 283 7.03 -6.54 -40.53
N GLU A 284 6.54 -6.84 -39.33
CA GLU A 284 6.43 -5.87 -38.23
C GLU A 284 7.81 -5.38 -37.76
N TRP A 285 8.89 -6.08 -38.11
CA TRP A 285 10.27 -5.65 -37.85
C TRP A 285 10.64 -4.35 -38.59
N GLU A 286 10.06 -4.11 -39.76
CA GLU A 286 10.32 -2.93 -40.59
C GLU A 286 9.46 -1.73 -40.18
N CYS A 287 8.52 -1.92 -39.25
CA CYS A 287 7.63 -0.86 -38.81
C CYS A 287 8.33 0.08 -37.82
N PRO A 288 8.23 1.41 -37.99
CA PRO A 288 8.94 2.38 -37.15
C PRO A 288 8.41 2.43 -35.72
N THR A 289 7.15 2.04 -35.48
CA THR A 289 6.54 2.00 -34.15
C THR A 289 5.59 0.81 -34.01
N PRO A 290 5.34 0.34 -32.77
CA PRO A 290 4.38 -0.74 -32.53
C PRO A 290 2.96 -0.44 -33.04
N PHE A 291 2.51 0.82 -32.98
CA PHE A 291 1.22 1.25 -33.53
C PHE A 291 1.15 1.09 -35.06
N HIS A 292 2.25 1.38 -35.77
CA HIS A 292 2.34 1.08 -37.20
C HIS A 292 2.33 -0.44 -37.45
N GLY A 293 2.93 -1.23 -36.56
CA GLY A 293 2.81 -2.69 -36.57
C GLY A 293 1.35 -3.15 -36.45
N VAL A 294 0.58 -2.60 -35.52
CA VAL A 294 -0.86 -2.92 -35.37
C VAL A 294 -1.62 -2.56 -36.64
N ALA A 295 -1.38 -1.37 -37.20
CA ALA A 295 -2.00 -0.93 -38.44
C ALA A 295 -1.61 -1.83 -39.63
N SER A 296 -0.36 -2.29 -39.68
CA SER A 296 0.15 -3.21 -40.70
C SER A 296 -0.55 -4.58 -40.63
N ILE A 297 -0.70 -5.15 -39.44
CA ILE A 297 -1.47 -6.39 -39.25
C ILE A 297 -2.93 -6.18 -39.65
N ALA A 298 -3.54 -5.09 -39.18
CA ALA A 298 -4.95 -4.79 -39.45
C ALA A 298 -5.24 -4.61 -40.94
N ARG A 299 -4.33 -4.00 -41.71
CA ARG A 299 -4.47 -3.81 -43.16
C ARG A 299 -4.25 -5.10 -43.96
N ARG A 300 -3.34 -5.98 -43.52
CA ARG A 300 -2.96 -7.19 -44.28
C ARG A 300 -3.78 -8.42 -43.94
N GLU A 301 -4.04 -8.64 -42.67
CA GLU A 301 -4.71 -9.85 -42.15
C GLU A 301 -6.10 -9.54 -41.57
N GLY A 302 -6.47 -8.26 -41.50
CA GLY A 302 -7.72 -7.78 -40.92
C GLY A 302 -7.61 -7.47 -39.42
N PHE A 303 -8.41 -6.51 -38.94
CA PHE A 303 -8.37 -6.09 -37.52
C PHE A 303 -8.66 -7.24 -36.54
N ARG A 304 -9.56 -8.17 -36.88
CA ARG A 304 -9.83 -9.34 -36.01
C ARG A 304 -8.61 -10.22 -35.78
N ARG A 305 -7.59 -10.14 -36.65
CA ARG A 305 -6.35 -10.88 -36.50
C ARG A 305 -5.55 -10.45 -35.28
N THR A 306 -5.56 -9.15 -34.96
CA THR A 306 -4.84 -8.62 -33.78
C THR A 306 -5.48 -9.07 -32.47
N LEU A 307 -6.67 -9.66 -32.50
CA LEU A 307 -7.42 -10.16 -31.33
C LEU A 307 -7.41 -11.69 -31.21
N ARG A 308 -6.68 -12.42 -32.06
CA ARG A 308 -6.64 -13.89 -31.97
C ARG A 308 -5.94 -14.35 -30.70
N GLY A 309 -6.65 -15.15 -29.92
CA GLY A 309 -6.17 -15.66 -28.63
C GLY A 309 -6.74 -14.91 -27.43
N ILE A 310 -7.47 -13.80 -27.63
CA ILE A 310 -8.05 -13.01 -26.53
C ILE A 310 -8.96 -13.83 -25.62
N ASN A 311 -9.75 -14.75 -26.20
CA ASN A 311 -10.62 -15.64 -25.44
C ASN A 311 -9.83 -16.53 -24.47
N ALA A 312 -8.68 -17.08 -24.90
CA ALA A 312 -7.86 -17.92 -24.03
C ALA A 312 -7.36 -17.14 -22.81
N VAL A 313 -6.99 -15.87 -23.02
CA VAL A 313 -6.50 -14.99 -21.96
C VAL A 313 -7.61 -14.55 -21.04
N ALA A 314 -8.76 -14.13 -21.57
CA ALA A 314 -9.91 -13.71 -20.77
C ALA A 314 -10.41 -14.85 -19.86
N PHE A 315 -10.50 -16.07 -20.39
CA PHE A 315 -10.89 -17.23 -19.58
C PHE A 315 -9.79 -17.68 -18.61
N GLY A 316 -8.52 -17.52 -18.95
CA GLY A 316 -7.39 -17.89 -18.09
C GLY A 316 -7.14 -16.89 -16.95
N SER A 317 -7.33 -15.60 -17.20
CA SER A 317 -7.02 -14.54 -16.24
C SER A 317 -7.97 -14.53 -15.05
N ILE A 318 -9.26 -14.81 -15.25
CA ILE A 318 -10.28 -14.84 -14.19
C ILE A 318 -9.88 -15.78 -13.03
N PRO A 319 -9.68 -17.10 -13.24
CA PRO A 319 -9.29 -17.99 -12.16
C PRO A 319 -7.89 -17.66 -11.64
N ALA A 320 -6.94 -17.29 -12.50
CA ALA A 320 -5.57 -16.97 -12.07
C ALA A 320 -5.53 -15.84 -11.05
N HIS A 321 -6.23 -14.73 -11.35
CA HIS A 321 -6.30 -13.56 -10.47
C HIS A 321 -7.13 -13.87 -9.21
N ALA A 322 -8.25 -14.59 -9.33
CA ALA A 322 -9.05 -14.99 -8.17
C ALA A 322 -8.25 -15.83 -7.16
N PHE A 323 -7.47 -16.80 -7.64
CA PHE A 323 -6.59 -17.60 -6.78
C PHE A 323 -5.40 -16.81 -6.28
N TYR A 324 -4.84 -15.89 -7.07
CA TYR A 324 -3.78 -14.99 -6.63
C TYR A 324 -4.17 -14.27 -5.33
N PHE A 325 -5.30 -13.53 -5.35
CA PHE A 325 -5.74 -12.76 -4.17
C PHE A 325 -6.09 -13.64 -2.99
N THR A 326 -6.72 -14.79 -3.26
CA THR A 326 -7.07 -15.75 -2.19
C THR A 326 -5.81 -16.29 -1.50
N VAL A 327 -4.81 -16.70 -2.27
CA VAL A 327 -3.55 -17.22 -1.74
C VAL A 327 -2.76 -16.10 -1.06
N TYR A 328 -2.73 -14.91 -1.64
CA TYR A 328 -2.06 -13.75 -1.05
C TYR A 328 -2.61 -13.43 0.34
N GLU A 329 -3.93 -13.29 0.50
CA GLU A 329 -4.56 -12.98 1.78
C GLU A 329 -4.35 -14.10 2.81
N LYS A 330 -4.50 -15.37 2.41
CA LYS A 330 -4.29 -16.50 3.32
C LYS A 330 -2.83 -16.66 3.73
N ALA A 331 -1.89 -16.49 2.78
CA ALA A 331 -0.46 -16.56 3.05
C ALA A 331 -0.01 -15.40 3.94
N LYS A 332 -0.53 -14.19 3.71
CA LYS A 332 -0.30 -13.02 4.56
C LYS A 332 -0.72 -13.30 6.01
N VAL A 333 -1.96 -13.72 6.24
CA VAL A 333 -2.48 -14.05 7.58
C VAL A 333 -1.67 -15.17 8.26
N PHE A 334 -1.29 -16.20 7.50
CA PHE A 334 -0.49 -17.31 8.00
C PHE A 334 0.94 -16.87 8.38
N LEU A 335 1.61 -16.11 7.51
CA LEU A 335 3.00 -15.69 7.68
C LEU A 335 3.18 -14.54 8.70
N THR A 336 2.14 -13.75 8.95
CA THR A 336 2.15 -12.72 10.01
C THR A 336 1.64 -13.25 11.34
N GLY A 337 1.20 -14.52 11.42
CA GLY A 337 0.81 -15.20 12.65
C GLY A 337 -0.35 -14.53 13.38
N ASN A 338 -1.27 -13.90 12.65
CA ASN A 338 -2.39 -13.11 13.20
C ASN A 338 -1.94 -11.93 14.10
N THR A 339 -0.64 -11.60 14.13
CA THR A 339 -0.10 -10.41 14.80
C THR A 339 -0.14 -9.23 13.84
N TYR A 340 -1.27 -8.53 13.82
CA TYR A 340 -1.39 -7.22 13.20
C TYR A 340 -0.45 -6.24 13.93
N GLY A 341 0.44 -5.57 13.19
CA GLY A 341 1.32 -4.52 13.73
C GLY A 341 2.83 -4.78 13.72
N HIS A 342 3.32 -5.93 13.22
CA HIS A 342 4.72 -6.03 12.76
C HIS A 342 4.72 -6.15 11.25
N SER A 343 4.91 -5.02 10.57
CA SER A 343 5.13 -4.93 9.12
C SER A 343 6.44 -5.63 8.75
N ASN A 344 6.44 -6.96 8.77
CA ASN A 344 7.53 -7.75 8.21
C ASN A 344 7.37 -7.69 6.69
N THR A 345 7.96 -6.68 6.05
CA THR A 345 8.02 -6.55 4.57
C THR A 345 8.41 -7.88 3.90
N PHE A 346 9.22 -8.68 4.58
CA PHE A 346 9.56 -10.04 4.18
C PHE A 346 8.35 -11.00 4.12
N SER A 347 7.44 -10.99 5.09
CA SER A 347 6.24 -11.83 5.10
C SER A 347 5.28 -11.46 3.96
N TYR A 348 5.11 -10.17 3.68
CA TYR A 348 4.31 -9.69 2.55
C TYR A 348 4.95 -10.06 1.21
N GLY A 349 6.27 -9.85 1.06
CA GLY A 349 7.00 -10.26 -0.13
C GLY A 349 6.92 -11.77 -0.37
N LEU A 350 7.03 -12.58 0.68
CA LEU A 350 6.89 -14.04 0.59
C LEU A 350 5.46 -14.46 0.24
N ALA A 351 4.44 -13.81 0.81
CA ALA A 351 3.05 -14.03 0.44
C ALA A 351 2.79 -13.70 -1.04
N GLY A 352 3.35 -12.59 -1.54
CA GLY A 352 3.30 -12.21 -2.95
C GLY A 352 3.95 -13.25 -3.86
N ILE A 353 5.15 -13.73 -3.51
CA ILE A 353 5.83 -14.78 -4.26
C ILE A 353 4.98 -16.07 -4.32
N LEU A 354 4.41 -16.50 -3.19
CA LEU A 354 3.53 -17.68 -3.13
C LEU A 354 2.27 -17.51 -3.99
N ALA A 355 1.67 -16.33 -3.96
CA ALA A 355 0.52 -16.01 -4.80
C ALA A 355 0.88 -16.03 -6.29
N THR A 356 2.02 -15.46 -6.68
CA THR A 356 2.52 -15.44 -8.07
C THR A 356 2.76 -16.86 -8.60
N PHE A 357 3.28 -17.77 -7.79
CA PHE A 357 3.45 -19.17 -8.19
C PHE A 357 2.13 -19.82 -8.61
N VAL A 358 1.06 -19.61 -7.82
CA VAL A 358 -0.27 -20.18 -8.09
C VAL A 358 -0.92 -19.48 -9.28
N HIS A 359 -0.82 -18.15 -9.36
CA HIS A 359 -1.30 -17.40 -10.51
C HIS A 359 -0.68 -17.89 -11.82
N ASP A 360 0.64 -17.94 -11.88
CA ASP A 360 1.35 -18.34 -13.10
C ASP A 360 1.06 -19.80 -13.46
N LEU A 361 0.83 -20.67 -12.47
CA LEU A 361 0.47 -22.07 -12.71
C LEU A 361 -0.87 -22.20 -13.47
N ILE A 362 -1.82 -21.31 -13.17
CA ILE A 362 -3.14 -21.27 -13.81
C ILE A 362 -3.08 -20.51 -15.13
N MET A 363 -2.30 -19.42 -15.20
CA MET A 363 -2.23 -18.53 -16.36
C MET A 363 -1.37 -19.07 -17.50
N ASN A 364 -0.34 -19.88 -17.21
CA ASN A 364 0.64 -20.30 -18.22
C ASN A 364 0.03 -21.05 -19.44
N PRO A 365 -0.94 -21.98 -19.29
CA PRO A 365 -1.59 -22.60 -20.43
C PRO A 365 -2.30 -21.61 -21.36
N ALA A 366 -2.96 -20.59 -20.79
CA ALA A 366 -3.62 -19.54 -21.56
C ALA A 366 -2.61 -18.68 -22.33
N GLU A 367 -1.48 -18.34 -21.69
CA GLU A 367 -0.38 -17.60 -22.31
C GLU A 367 0.27 -18.37 -23.47
N VAL A 368 0.47 -19.68 -23.34
CA VAL A 368 1.00 -20.53 -24.42
C VAL A 368 0.07 -20.52 -25.64
N VAL A 369 -1.23 -20.70 -25.40
CA VAL A 369 -2.24 -20.68 -26.47
C VAL A 369 -2.32 -19.29 -27.12
N LYS A 370 -2.31 -18.22 -26.31
CA LYS A 370 -2.29 -16.84 -26.78
C LYS A 370 -1.15 -16.60 -27.76
N GLN A 371 0.08 -16.91 -27.35
CA GLN A 371 1.26 -16.59 -28.14
C GLN A 371 1.31 -17.39 -29.45
N ARG A 372 0.88 -18.67 -29.43
CA ARG A 372 0.77 -19.49 -30.66
C ARG A 372 -0.31 -19.00 -31.62
N MET A 373 -1.39 -18.43 -31.11
CA MET A 373 -2.47 -17.84 -31.92
C MET A 373 -2.08 -16.49 -32.55
N GLN A 374 -1.20 -15.72 -31.89
CA GLN A 374 -0.72 -14.40 -32.32
C GLN A 374 0.32 -14.48 -33.46
N MET A 375 0.94 -15.64 -33.67
CA MET A 375 1.98 -15.83 -34.68
C MET A 375 1.51 -15.54 -36.12
N HIS A 376 2.45 -15.03 -36.93
CA HIS A 376 2.24 -14.87 -38.36
C HIS A 376 1.97 -16.23 -39.01
N TYR A 377 0.94 -16.33 -39.84
CA TYR A 377 0.46 -17.60 -40.41
C TYR A 377 0.17 -18.72 -39.39
N SER A 378 -0.33 -18.39 -38.19
CA SER A 378 -0.75 -19.39 -37.21
C SER A 378 -1.73 -20.42 -37.81
N PRO A 379 -1.44 -21.73 -37.73
CA PRO A 379 -2.21 -22.79 -38.40
C PRO A 379 -3.54 -23.12 -37.73
N TYR A 380 -3.73 -22.66 -36.49
CA TYR A 380 -4.92 -22.96 -35.70
C TYR A 380 -6.07 -22.02 -36.11
N GLY A 381 -7.30 -22.52 -36.20
CA GLY A 381 -8.53 -21.75 -36.46
C GLY A 381 -9.09 -21.05 -35.22
N GLY A 382 -8.91 -21.62 -34.03
CA GLY A 382 -9.33 -21.05 -32.75
C GLY A 382 -8.56 -21.55 -31.54
N SER A 383 -8.78 -20.94 -30.37
CA SER A 383 -8.06 -21.27 -29.13
C SER A 383 -8.25 -22.72 -28.69
N LEU A 384 -9.47 -23.28 -28.79
CA LEU A 384 -9.74 -24.68 -28.42
C LEU A 384 -9.08 -25.69 -29.38
N GLU A 385 -9.05 -25.35 -30.67
CA GLU A 385 -8.35 -26.15 -31.67
C GLU A 385 -6.84 -26.13 -31.42
N CYS A 386 -6.28 -24.95 -31.09
CA CYS A 386 -4.90 -24.81 -30.66
C CYS A 386 -4.60 -25.70 -29.45
N VAL A 387 -5.41 -25.64 -28.38
CA VAL A 387 -5.24 -26.49 -27.19
C VAL A 387 -5.23 -27.97 -27.57
N ARG A 388 -6.22 -28.42 -28.36
CA ARG A 388 -6.34 -29.82 -28.78
C ARG A 388 -5.15 -30.27 -29.63
N CYS A 389 -4.72 -29.45 -30.58
CA CYS A 389 -3.61 -29.78 -31.45
C CYS A 389 -2.29 -29.86 -30.66
N VAL A 390 -1.99 -28.87 -29.84
CA VAL A 390 -0.78 -28.83 -29.00
C VAL A 390 -0.75 -29.98 -28.00
N TYR A 391 -1.88 -30.28 -27.36
CA TYR A 391 -1.98 -31.42 -26.44
C TYR A 391 -1.71 -32.76 -27.15
N LYS A 392 -2.21 -32.93 -28.38
CA LYS A 392 -1.98 -34.17 -29.16
C LYS A 392 -0.56 -34.27 -29.73
N SER A 393 0.05 -33.16 -30.15
CA SER A 393 1.35 -33.15 -30.83
C SER A 393 2.54 -33.10 -29.88
N GLU A 394 2.46 -32.29 -28.81
CA GLU A 394 3.57 -32.04 -27.88
C GLU A 394 3.29 -32.49 -26.44
N GLY A 395 2.04 -32.83 -26.13
CA GLY A 395 1.62 -33.27 -24.79
C GLY A 395 1.43 -32.12 -23.80
N ILE A 396 1.17 -32.49 -22.54
CA ILE A 396 0.87 -31.52 -21.47
C ILE A 396 2.08 -30.64 -21.09
N SER A 397 3.30 -31.15 -21.25
CA SER A 397 4.53 -30.43 -20.90
C SER A 397 4.73 -29.16 -21.75
N ALA A 398 4.15 -29.11 -22.96
CA ALA A 398 4.18 -27.93 -23.83
C ALA A 398 3.52 -26.70 -23.19
N PHE A 399 2.48 -26.91 -22.36
CA PHE A 399 1.77 -25.84 -21.67
C PHE A 399 2.52 -25.29 -20.45
N TYR A 400 3.63 -25.91 -20.03
CA TYR A 400 4.40 -25.52 -18.84
C TYR A 400 5.90 -25.34 -19.11
N ARG A 401 6.32 -25.45 -20.37
CA ARG A 401 7.72 -25.35 -20.78
C ARG A 401 8.37 -24.00 -20.44
N SER A 402 7.59 -22.92 -20.49
CA SER A 402 8.03 -21.57 -20.14
C SER A 402 7.86 -21.20 -18.67
N TYR A 403 7.29 -22.08 -17.84
CA TYR A 403 6.85 -21.73 -16.48
C TYR A 403 8.00 -21.21 -15.60
N SER A 404 9.18 -21.84 -15.67
CA SER A 404 10.37 -21.38 -14.95
C SER A 404 10.85 -20.01 -15.43
N THR A 405 10.87 -19.77 -16.75
CA THR A 405 11.24 -18.47 -17.34
C THR A 405 10.23 -17.39 -16.99
N GLN A 406 8.94 -17.72 -16.95
CA GLN A 406 7.85 -16.83 -16.54
C GLN A 406 8.06 -16.33 -15.11
N LEU A 407 8.32 -17.24 -14.17
CA LEU A 407 8.57 -16.90 -12.77
C LEU A 407 9.85 -16.07 -12.60
N LEU A 408 10.93 -16.47 -13.29
CA LEU A 408 12.20 -15.75 -13.27
C LEU A 408 12.08 -14.34 -13.84
N MET A 409 11.10 -14.10 -14.72
CA MET A 409 10.79 -12.77 -15.25
C MET A 409 9.87 -11.97 -14.31
N ASN A 410 8.83 -12.59 -13.78
CA ASN A 410 7.79 -11.91 -12.99
C ASN A 410 8.31 -11.39 -11.66
N ILE A 411 9.14 -12.16 -10.94
CA ILE A 411 9.65 -11.74 -9.63
C ILE A 411 10.52 -10.47 -9.74
N PRO A 412 11.54 -10.40 -10.63
CA PRO A 412 12.29 -9.17 -10.85
C PRO A 412 11.44 -8.02 -11.40
N PHE A 413 10.49 -8.32 -12.29
CA PHE A 413 9.57 -7.30 -12.82
C PHE A 413 8.83 -6.60 -11.67
N GLN A 414 8.21 -7.39 -10.78
CA GLN A 414 7.42 -6.84 -9.68
C GLN A 414 8.29 -6.07 -8.68
N THR A 415 9.49 -6.58 -8.40
CA THR A 415 10.45 -5.93 -7.49
C THR A 415 10.86 -4.56 -8.01
N VAL A 416 11.28 -4.48 -9.28
CA VAL A 416 11.67 -3.22 -9.91
C VAL A 416 10.49 -2.27 -10.04
N HIS A 417 9.31 -2.79 -10.37
CA HIS A 417 8.09 -1.99 -10.45
C HIS A 417 7.79 -1.26 -9.14
N PHE A 418 7.75 -1.98 -8.01
CA PHE A 418 7.48 -1.37 -6.70
C PHE A 418 8.58 -0.39 -6.28
N MET A 419 9.85 -0.76 -6.40
CA MET A 419 10.95 0.15 -6.02
C MET A 419 10.95 1.44 -6.83
N SER A 420 10.67 1.33 -8.13
CA SER A 420 10.60 2.49 -9.02
C SER A 420 9.35 3.33 -8.77
N TYR A 421 8.22 2.68 -8.46
CA TYR A 421 6.98 3.37 -8.11
C TYR A 421 7.16 4.25 -6.87
N GLU A 422 7.75 3.71 -5.81
CA GLU A 422 8.04 4.45 -4.58
C GLU A 422 8.96 5.65 -4.84
N PHE A 423 9.99 5.46 -5.67
CA PHE A 423 10.86 6.54 -6.10
C PHE A 423 10.08 7.65 -6.82
N TRP A 424 9.23 7.31 -7.79
CA TRP A 424 8.42 8.28 -8.52
C TRP A 424 7.38 8.97 -7.63
N GLN A 425 6.77 8.27 -6.68
CA GLN A 425 5.84 8.86 -5.72
C GLN A 425 6.53 9.91 -4.83
N GLN A 426 7.74 9.63 -4.36
CA GLN A 426 8.51 10.60 -3.56
C GLN A 426 8.84 11.87 -4.34
N LEU A 427 9.06 11.77 -5.65
CA LEU A 427 9.34 12.92 -6.52
C LEU A 427 8.07 13.69 -6.92
N ILE A 428 7.02 12.99 -7.33
CA ILE A 428 5.82 13.59 -7.93
C ILE A 428 4.81 14.03 -6.85
N ASN A 429 4.72 13.29 -5.76
CA ASN A 429 3.77 13.51 -4.67
C ASN A 429 4.44 13.51 -3.28
N PRO A 430 5.33 14.49 -3.01
CA PRO A 430 6.07 14.57 -1.74
C PRO A 430 5.14 14.73 -0.53
N GLY A 431 3.94 15.29 -0.73
CA GLY A 431 2.93 15.45 0.31
C GLY A 431 2.14 14.18 0.65
N HIS A 432 2.35 13.07 -0.07
CA HIS A 432 1.64 11.80 0.09
C HIS A 432 0.12 11.99 0.21
N ARG A 433 -0.42 12.94 -0.56
CA ARG A 433 -1.87 13.17 -0.64
C ARG A 433 -2.43 12.30 -1.75
N TYR A 434 -3.68 11.84 -1.60
CA TYR A 434 -4.33 11.07 -2.66
C TYR A 434 -4.47 11.92 -3.92
N ASP A 435 -3.73 11.58 -4.98
CA ASP A 435 -3.81 12.18 -6.31
C ASP A 435 -3.78 11.10 -7.41
N PRO A 436 -4.92 10.82 -8.07
CA PRO A 436 -5.04 9.90 -9.18
C PRO A 436 -3.96 10.04 -10.26
N LYS A 437 -3.59 11.28 -10.62
CA LYS A 437 -2.65 11.53 -11.71
C LYS A 437 -1.23 11.15 -11.32
N SER A 438 -0.85 11.44 -10.08
CA SER A 438 0.44 11.02 -9.52
C SER A 438 0.59 9.50 -9.53
N HIS A 439 -0.46 8.76 -9.14
CA HIS A 439 -0.47 7.28 -9.20
C HIS A 439 -0.38 6.75 -10.63
N LEU A 440 -1.10 7.37 -11.56
CA LEU A 440 -1.07 6.99 -12.98
C LEU A 440 0.32 7.14 -13.60
N ILE A 441 0.96 8.28 -13.37
CA ILE A 441 2.27 8.61 -13.94
C ILE A 441 3.37 7.76 -13.30
N SER A 442 3.37 7.66 -11.97
CA SER A 442 4.36 6.83 -11.24
C SER A 442 4.24 5.35 -11.60
N GLY A 443 3.02 4.80 -11.66
CA GLY A 443 2.76 3.42 -12.07
C GLY A 443 3.09 3.13 -13.53
N GLY A 444 2.82 4.08 -14.43
CA GLY A 444 3.18 3.98 -15.84
C GLY A 444 4.71 3.96 -16.03
N LEU A 445 5.43 4.92 -15.43
CA LEU A 445 6.89 5.01 -15.53
C LEU A 445 7.59 3.80 -14.89
N SER A 446 7.12 3.35 -13.73
CA SER A 446 7.65 2.15 -13.07
C SER A 446 7.40 0.87 -13.86
N GLY A 447 6.18 0.70 -14.41
CA GLY A 447 5.83 -0.41 -15.29
C GLY A 447 6.67 -0.44 -16.55
N GLY A 448 6.88 0.72 -17.19
CA GLY A 448 7.74 0.85 -18.35
C GLY A 448 9.20 0.46 -18.06
N LEU A 449 9.76 0.93 -16.95
CA LEU A 449 11.13 0.60 -16.54
C LEU A 449 11.29 -0.90 -16.22
N ALA A 450 10.35 -1.47 -15.47
CA ALA A 450 10.34 -2.90 -15.15
C ALA A 450 10.21 -3.77 -16.41
N ALA A 451 9.36 -3.37 -17.35
CA ALA A 451 9.19 -4.03 -18.65
C ALA A 451 10.49 -3.99 -19.47
N ALA A 452 11.15 -2.83 -19.55
CA ALA A 452 12.40 -2.66 -20.26
C ALA A 452 13.50 -3.60 -19.73
N LEU A 453 13.71 -3.59 -18.41
CA LEU A 453 14.77 -4.38 -17.76
C LEU A 453 14.55 -5.89 -17.85
N THR A 454 13.30 -6.34 -17.84
CA THR A 454 12.97 -7.76 -17.92
C THR A 454 12.73 -8.25 -19.36
N THR A 455 12.93 -7.40 -20.39
CA THR A 455 12.71 -7.77 -21.80
C THR A 455 13.53 -8.98 -22.26
N PRO A 456 14.79 -9.16 -21.86
CA PRO A 456 15.56 -10.35 -22.21
C PRO A 456 14.87 -11.66 -21.83
N LEU A 457 14.28 -11.75 -20.63
CA LEU A 457 13.60 -12.95 -20.15
C LEU A 457 12.24 -13.17 -20.85
N ASP A 458 11.53 -12.09 -21.21
CA ASP A 458 10.28 -12.16 -21.98
C ASP A 458 10.51 -12.66 -23.41
N CYS A 459 11.62 -12.26 -24.05
CA CYS A 459 12.02 -12.83 -25.34
C CYS A 459 12.25 -14.35 -25.23
N VAL A 460 12.96 -14.80 -24.19
CA VAL A 460 13.20 -16.23 -23.94
C VAL A 460 11.89 -16.98 -23.69
N LYS A 461 10.98 -16.42 -22.88
CA LYS A 461 9.63 -16.96 -22.65
C LYS A 461 8.87 -17.11 -23.98
N THR A 462 8.87 -16.07 -24.80
CA THR A 462 8.13 -16.02 -26.07
C THR A 462 8.63 -17.05 -27.07
N VAL A 463 9.96 -17.24 -27.18
CA VAL A 463 10.54 -18.30 -28.02
C VAL A 463 10.13 -19.69 -27.53
N LEU A 464 10.17 -19.94 -26.22
CA LEU A 464 9.77 -21.22 -25.63
C LEU A 464 8.27 -21.53 -25.81
N ASN A 465 7.41 -20.53 -25.85
CA ASN A 465 5.97 -20.74 -26.01
C ASN A 465 5.54 -20.90 -27.47
N THR A 466 6.17 -20.13 -28.37
CA THR A 466 5.84 -20.15 -29.80
C THR A 466 6.44 -21.35 -30.52
N GLN A 467 7.57 -21.87 -30.04
CA GLN A 467 8.27 -23.03 -30.63
C GLN A 467 8.56 -22.87 -32.13
N GLN A 468 8.71 -21.62 -32.58
CA GLN A 468 8.95 -21.33 -33.98
C GLN A 468 10.45 -21.22 -34.28
N SER A 469 10.92 -22.03 -35.23
CA SER A 469 12.29 -22.08 -35.73
C SER A 469 12.37 -21.25 -37.02
N PRO A 470 13.46 -20.46 -37.21
CA PRO A 470 13.59 -19.54 -38.33
C PRO A 470 13.76 -20.18 -39.72
N GLN A 471 13.93 -21.51 -39.83
CA GLN A 471 14.12 -22.19 -41.11
C GLN A 471 13.28 -23.48 -41.24
N PRO A 472 12.46 -23.61 -42.30
CA PRO A 472 11.99 -24.91 -42.74
C PRO A 472 13.16 -25.67 -43.39
N LEU A 473 13.43 -26.91 -42.97
CA LEU A 473 14.25 -27.82 -43.77
C LEU A 473 13.41 -28.25 -44.98
N LEU A 474 13.78 -27.75 -46.15
CA LEU A 474 13.19 -28.12 -47.43
C LEU A 474 13.86 -29.41 -47.94
N ASP A 475 13.07 -30.38 -48.37
CA ASP A 475 13.55 -31.49 -49.18
C ASP A 475 14.08 -30.99 -50.54
N GLN A 476 14.89 -31.78 -51.24
CA GLN A 476 15.40 -31.48 -52.59
C GLN A 476 14.29 -31.24 -53.63
N ARG A 477 13.02 -31.53 -53.29
CA ARG A 477 11.83 -31.26 -54.10
C ARG A 477 11.01 -30.04 -53.64
N GLY A 478 11.51 -29.23 -52.71
CA GLY A 478 10.83 -28.03 -52.20
C GLY A 478 9.67 -28.29 -51.23
N SER A 479 9.55 -29.52 -50.70
CA SER A 479 8.56 -29.87 -49.68
C SER A 479 9.14 -29.68 -48.27
N ILE A 480 8.34 -29.15 -47.34
CA ILE A 480 8.75 -28.92 -45.94
C ILE A 480 8.89 -30.28 -45.25
N LEU A 481 10.12 -30.71 -44.94
CA LEU A 481 10.38 -32.06 -44.45
C LEU A 481 10.18 -32.17 -42.93
N TYR A 482 10.84 -31.33 -42.11
CA TYR A 482 10.64 -31.26 -40.64
C TYR A 482 11.16 -29.93 -40.08
N PHE A 483 10.54 -29.44 -39.01
CA PHE A 483 10.98 -28.29 -38.24
C PHE A 483 12.08 -28.72 -37.25
N ARG A 484 13.24 -28.03 -37.22
CA ARG A 484 14.33 -28.35 -36.28
C ARG A 484 13.80 -28.29 -34.83
N GLY A 485 14.25 -29.25 -34.02
CA GLY A 485 13.64 -29.72 -32.77
C GLY A 485 13.15 -28.64 -31.78
N THR A 486 12.05 -28.98 -31.10
CA THR A 486 11.44 -28.18 -30.05
C THR A 486 12.46 -27.71 -29.01
N TYR A 487 12.49 -26.42 -28.72
CA TYR A 487 13.33 -25.84 -27.68
C TYR A 487 13.01 -26.50 -26.35
N ARG A 488 13.98 -27.16 -25.69
CA ARG A 488 13.69 -27.96 -24.48
C ARG A 488 13.66 -27.14 -23.19
N GLY A 489 14.33 -26.00 -23.14
CA GLY A 489 14.42 -25.18 -21.93
C GLY A 489 15.12 -23.85 -22.14
N ILE A 490 15.31 -23.12 -21.02
CA ILE A 490 15.75 -21.72 -21.02
C ILE A 490 17.09 -21.49 -21.72
N PHE A 491 18.09 -22.37 -21.49
CA PHE A 491 19.42 -22.25 -22.08
C PHE A 491 19.42 -22.44 -23.59
N ASP A 492 18.59 -23.34 -24.09
CA ASP A 492 18.44 -23.61 -25.53
C ASP A 492 17.81 -22.42 -26.27
N ALA A 493 16.81 -21.79 -25.63
CA ALA A 493 16.22 -20.55 -26.13
C ALA A 493 17.19 -19.37 -26.08
N ILE A 494 17.98 -19.22 -25.00
CA ILE A 494 19.05 -18.20 -24.90
C ILE A 494 20.07 -18.39 -26.02
N TYR A 495 20.57 -19.61 -26.19
CA TYR A 495 21.54 -19.94 -27.23
C TYR A 495 20.97 -19.63 -28.62
N SER A 496 19.73 -20.00 -28.88
CA SER A 496 19.06 -19.77 -30.16
C SER A 496 18.83 -18.28 -30.46
N ILE A 497 18.47 -17.47 -29.47
CA ILE A 497 18.34 -16.02 -29.66
C ILE A 497 19.71 -15.42 -29.98
N TYR A 498 20.73 -15.77 -29.20
CA TYR A 498 22.08 -15.26 -29.40
C TYR A 498 22.66 -15.68 -30.76
N SER A 499 22.46 -16.93 -31.19
CA SER A 499 23.00 -17.43 -32.45
C SER A 499 22.31 -16.83 -33.68
N ASN A 500 21.00 -16.54 -33.60
CA ASN A 500 20.23 -16.02 -34.74
C ASN A 500 20.20 -14.48 -34.82
N ARG A 501 20.20 -13.78 -33.68
CA ARG A 501 20.01 -12.31 -33.61
C ARG A 501 21.07 -11.57 -32.79
N GLY A 502 22.06 -12.28 -32.25
CA GLY A 502 23.08 -11.69 -31.39
C GLY A 502 22.50 -11.14 -30.07
N PHE A 503 23.30 -10.30 -29.40
CA PHE A 503 22.93 -9.71 -28.11
C PHE A 503 21.72 -8.76 -28.20
N ILE A 504 21.61 -8.00 -29.30
CA ILE A 504 20.49 -7.07 -29.53
C ILE A 504 19.16 -7.84 -29.65
N GLY A 505 19.21 -9.10 -30.08
CA GLY A 505 18.04 -9.99 -30.16
C GLY A 505 17.23 -10.09 -28.88
N PHE A 506 17.88 -10.03 -27.70
CA PHE A 506 17.21 -10.10 -26.39
C PHE A 506 16.35 -8.87 -26.07
N PHE A 507 16.54 -7.76 -26.78
CA PHE A 507 15.78 -6.53 -26.60
C PHE A 507 14.76 -6.29 -27.74
N SER A 508 14.55 -7.31 -28.59
CA SER A 508 13.53 -7.29 -29.64
C SER A 508 12.15 -6.99 -29.04
N GLY A 509 11.43 -6.01 -29.58
CA GLY A 509 10.08 -5.69 -29.12
C GLY A 509 10.00 -4.93 -27.80
N ILE A 510 11.13 -4.43 -27.25
CA ILE A 510 11.15 -3.62 -26.02
C ILE A 510 10.18 -2.44 -26.06
N GLN A 511 10.11 -1.72 -27.19
CA GLN A 511 9.19 -0.60 -27.37
C GLN A 511 7.72 -1.04 -27.27
N ALA A 512 7.38 -2.17 -27.92
CA ALA A 512 6.02 -2.72 -27.86
C ALA A 512 5.66 -3.16 -26.44
N ARG A 513 6.62 -3.71 -25.70
CA ARG A 513 6.42 -4.12 -24.30
C ARG A 513 6.24 -2.95 -23.35
N VAL A 514 7.05 -1.89 -23.48
CA VAL A 514 6.92 -0.68 -22.66
C VAL A 514 5.58 0.00 -22.93
N LEU A 515 5.20 0.15 -24.21
CA LEU A 515 3.92 0.75 -24.60
C LEU A 515 2.71 -0.11 -24.23
N TYR A 516 2.87 -1.43 -24.12
CA TYR A 516 1.85 -2.31 -23.54
C TYR A 516 1.70 -2.06 -22.03
N GLN A 517 2.82 -1.96 -21.31
CA GLN A 517 2.80 -1.93 -19.85
C GLN A 517 2.33 -0.60 -19.27
N MET A 518 2.68 0.54 -19.88
CA MET A 518 2.32 1.86 -19.32
C MET A 518 0.79 2.06 -19.19
N PRO A 519 -0.04 1.74 -20.21
CA PRO A 519 -1.49 1.85 -20.11
C PRO A 519 -2.13 0.68 -19.35
N ALA A 520 -1.49 -0.49 -19.32
CA ALA A 520 -1.96 -1.63 -18.53
C ALA A 520 -2.04 -1.28 -17.03
N THR A 521 -0.97 -0.68 -16.48
CA THR A 521 -0.95 -0.23 -15.06
C THR A 521 -1.96 0.91 -14.79
N ALA A 522 -2.24 1.73 -15.80
CA ALA A 522 -3.25 2.77 -15.73
C ALA A 522 -4.69 2.22 -15.65
N LEU A 523 -4.94 1.19 -16.45
CA LEU A 523 -6.24 0.53 -16.54
C LEU A 523 -6.55 -0.27 -15.28
N SER A 524 -5.57 -0.99 -14.72
CA SER A 524 -5.75 -1.71 -13.45
C SER A 524 -6.18 -0.76 -12.33
N TRP A 525 -5.54 0.41 -12.21
CA TRP A 525 -5.89 1.44 -11.24
C TRP A 525 -7.29 2.00 -11.47
N SER A 526 -7.62 2.33 -12.72
CA SER A 526 -8.93 2.90 -13.06
C SER A 526 -10.08 1.93 -12.80
N VAL A 527 -9.89 0.64 -13.10
CA VAL A 527 -10.88 -0.40 -12.81
C VAL A 527 -11.04 -0.58 -11.30
N TYR A 528 -9.94 -0.57 -10.56
CA TYR A 528 -9.97 -0.70 -9.11
C TYR A 528 -10.69 0.47 -8.41
N GLU A 529 -10.48 1.71 -8.86
CA GLU A 529 -11.23 2.88 -8.36
C GLU A 529 -12.71 2.82 -8.72
N LEU A 530 -13.04 2.35 -9.93
CA LEU A 530 -14.42 2.11 -10.31
C LEU A 530 -15.09 1.08 -9.37
N PHE A 531 -14.39 0.02 -8.99
CA PHE A 531 -14.90 -0.95 -8.00
C PHE A 531 -15.12 -0.33 -6.62
N LYS A 532 -14.18 0.48 -6.15
CA LYS A 532 -14.35 1.21 -4.88
C LYS A 532 -15.56 2.13 -4.92
N TYR A 533 -15.75 2.85 -6.01
CA TYR A 533 -16.90 3.74 -6.21
C TYR A 533 -18.23 2.96 -6.17
N LEU A 534 -18.35 1.90 -6.98
CA LEU A 534 -19.56 1.09 -7.08
C LEU A 534 -19.92 0.40 -5.76
N LEU A 535 -18.93 -0.07 -5.00
CA LEU A 535 -19.13 -0.71 -3.69
C LEU A 535 -19.40 0.33 -2.59
N GLY A 536 -18.85 1.53 -2.71
CA GLY A 536 -19.15 2.66 -1.82
C GLY A 536 -20.60 3.13 -1.93
N GLU A 537 -21.15 3.17 -3.15
CA GLU A 537 -22.58 3.47 -3.38
C GLU A 537 -23.50 2.40 -2.79
N GLN A 538 -23.16 1.10 -2.91
CA GLN A 538 -23.99 0.03 -2.34
C GLN A 538 -24.08 0.08 -0.81
N ASN A 539 -23.01 0.48 -0.11
CA ASN A 539 -23.08 0.70 1.32
C ASN A 539 -23.96 1.92 1.66
N ALA A 540 -23.85 3.02 0.91
CA ALA A 540 -24.68 4.22 1.10
C ALA A 540 -26.18 3.95 0.83
N ASP A 541 -26.50 3.13 -0.17
CA ASP A 541 -27.87 2.73 -0.50
C ASP A 541 -28.47 1.76 0.53
N MET A 542 -27.65 0.84 1.08
CA MET A 542 -28.07 -0.05 2.17
C MET A 542 -28.34 0.73 3.47
N PHE A 543 -27.53 1.75 3.78
CA PHE A 543 -27.80 2.67 4.89
C PHE A 543 -29.08 3.49 4.65
N SER A 544 -29.33 3.92 3.42
CA SER A 544 -30.53 4.67 3.05
C SER A 544 -31.80 3.81 3.09
N GLN A 545 -31.74 2.55 2.66
CA GLN A 545 -32.87 1.60 2.77
C GLN A 545 -33.14 1.18 4.21
N ASN A 546 -32.11 0.95 5.03
CA ASN A 546 -32.30 0.65 6.46
C ASN A 546 -32.84 1.86 7.24
N ALA A 547 -32.48 3.09 6.85
CA ALA A 547 -33.07 4.31 7.40
C ALA A 547 -34.55 4.52 7.00
N LEU A 548 -34.95 4.05 5.81
CA LEU A 548 -36.35 4.09 5.35
C LEU A 548 -37.21 2.96 5.93
N LEU A 549 -36.60 1.82 6.29
CA LEU A 549 -37.27 0.71 6.97
C LEU A 549 -37.45 0.97 8.48
N SER A 550 -36.56 1.76 9.10
CA SER A 550 -36.72 2.20 10.50
C SER A 550 -37.71 3.34 10.66
N SER A 551 -37.97 4.15 9.62
CA SER A 551 -38.99 5.20 9.67
C SER A 551 -40.43 4.71 9.44
N ASN A 552 -40.61 3.48 8.94
CA ASN A 552 -41.94 2.88 8.68
C ASN A 552 -42.42 1.94 9.79
N ASN A 553 -41.66 1.82 10.90
CA ASN A 553 -42.03 1.03 12.08
C ASN A 553 -42.16 1.88 13.36
N CYS A 554 -42.41 3.19 13.21
CA CYS A 554 -42.86 4.07 14.30
C CYS A 554 -44.38 4.23 14.31
#